data_AF-A0A7S3H3Y7-F1
#
_entry.id   AF-A0A7S3H3Y7-F1
#
_cell.length_a   1.000
_cell.length_b   1.000
_cell.length_c   1.000
_cell.angle_alpha   90.00
_cell.angle_beta   90.00
_cell.angle_gamma   90.00
#
_symmetry.space_group_name_H-M   'P 1'
#
loop_
_entity.id
_entity.type
_entity.pdbx_description
1 polymer ?
#
loop_
_entity_poly.entity_id
_entity_poly.type
_entity_poly.pdbx_seq_one_letter_code
_entity_poly.pdbx_strand_id
1 'polypeptide(L)'
;ETTVLLEACGLDDPMHKIYVTTQPLEGLPVLLFLFLLNYLPKLEYDANFGALVRKKAVIPLDGAPLAVGLACLLKQFHPSYTQKLLSYLGQFVRSNLQQVFAESDSSGSNKGVQEVPREILNILVFLDQLCHYSSVPRSAVHEFVPPYIFDALRFAAAGPPKK
;
A
#
# COMPACT_ATOMS: atom_id res chain seq x y z
N GLU A 1 17.31 21.46 -23.94
CA GLU A 1 16.61 21.37 -25.25
C GLU A 1 16.12 19.96 -25.54
N THR A 2 16.95 18.92 -25.42
CA THR A 2 16.56 17.51 -25.65
C THR A 2 15.38 17.04 -24.79
N THR A 3 15.34 17.38 -23.50
CA THR A 3 14.23 17.01 -22.60
C THR A 3 12.89 17.60 -23.06
N VAL A 4 12.86 18.89 -23.44
CA VAL A 4 11.64 19.57 -23.92
C VAL A 4 11.12 18.94 -25.23
N LEU A 5 12.03 18.53 -26.12
CA LEU A 5 11.68 17.85 -27.36
C LEU A 5 11.16 16.42 -27.11
N LEU A 6 11.77 15.68 -26.18
CA LEU A 6 11.29 14.36 -25.76
C LEU A 6 9.90 14.45 -25.13
N GLU A 7 9.68 15.43 -24.26
CA GLU A 7 8.37 15.72 -23.67
C GLU A 7 7.31 16.05 -24.75
N ALA A 8 7.66 16.88 -25.74
CA ALA A 8 6.77 17.21 -26.85
C ALA A 8 6.43 16.00 -27.73
N CYS A 9 7.28 14.98 -27.77
CA CYS A 9 7.04 13.71 -28.46
C CYS A 9 6.31 12.67 -27.59
N GLY A 10 5.91 13.02 -26.36
CA GLY A 10 5.23 12.11 -25.43
C GLY A 10 6.16 11.13 -24.71
N LEU A 11 7.49 11.32 -24.82
CA LEU A 11 8.51 10.54 -24.11
C LEU A 11 8.86 11.26 -22.79
N ASP A 12 7.88 11.39 -21.90
CA ASP A 12 8.03 11.92 -20.54
C ASP A 12 7.54 10.89 -19.51
N ASP A 13 8.07 10.98 -18.29
CA ASP A 13 7.56 10.25 -17.14
C ASP A 13 6.89 11.23 -16.16
N PRO A 14 5.58 11.49 -16.34
CA PRO A 14 4.86 12.44 -15.50
C PRO A 14 4.80 12.01 -14.04
N MET A 15 4.96 10.72 -13.73
CA MET A 15 4.92 10.22 -12.36
C MET A 15 6.18 10.58 -11.58
N HIS A 16 7.31 10.75 -12.26
CA HIS A 16 8.59 11.12 -11.64
C HIS A 16 8.84 12.62 -11.59
N LYS A 17 8.00 13.42 -12.25
CA LYS A 17 8.16 14.87 -12.39
C LYS A 17 7.66 15.62 -11.15
N ILE A 18 8.48 16.57 -10.69
CA ILE A 18 8.11 17.51 -9.62
C ILE A 18 7.46 18.72 -10.29
N TYR A 19 6.15 18.88 -10.09
CA TYR A 19 5.34 19.96 -10.63
C TYR A 19 5.21 21.13 -9.66
N VAL A 20 5.13 20.85 -8.35
CA VAL A 20 4.88 21.87 -7.33
C VAL A 20 5.83 21.64 -6.17
N THR A 21 6.52 22.70 -5.77
CA THR A 21 7.28 22.74 -4.51
C THR A 21 6.50 23.51 -3.48
N THR A 22 6.31 22.94 -2.29
CA THR A 22 5.58 23.59 -1.19
C THR A 22 6.46 23.68 0.05
N GLN A 23 6.08 24.55 1.00
CA GLN A 23 6.70 24.54 2.33
C GLN A 23 6.42 23.20 3.03
N PRO A 24 7.29 22.74 3.94
CA PRO A 24 7.08 21.44 4.60
C PRO A 24 5.75 21.38 5.37
N LEU A 25 4.84 20.47 4.96
CA LEU A 25 3.62 20.16 5.71
C LEU A 25 3.87 18.98 6.66
N GLU A 26 4.29 19.22 7.89
CA GLU A 26 4.70 18.15 8.80
C GLU A 26 3.61 17.10 9.08
N GLY A 27 2.34 17.51 9.11
CA GLY A 27 1.19 16.63 9.38
C GLY A 27 0.73 15.78 8.19
N LEU A 28 1.29 15.97 6.99
CA LEU A 28 0.82 15.30 5.78
C LEU A 28 0.93 13.77 5.85
N PRO A 29 2.07 13.15 6.23
CA PRO A 29 2.17 11.69 6.26
C PRO A 29 1.17 11.03 7.23
N VAL A 30 0.90 11.67 8.37
CA VAL A 30 -0.09 11.19 9.35
C VAL A 30 -1.51 11.32 8.80
N LEU A 31 -1.83 12.44 8.16
CA LEU A 31 -3.13 12.63 7.51
C LEU A 31 -3.39 11.56 6.45
N LEU A 32 -2.41 11.31 5.57
CA LEU A 32 -2.51 10.28 4.54
C LEU A 32 -2.64 8.88 5.14
N PHE A 33 -1.93 8.60 6.23
CA PHE A 33 -2.05 7.34 6.96
C PHE A 33 -3.48 7.13 7.50
N LEU A 34 -4.04 8.12 8.21
CA LEU A 34 -5.40 8.03 8.74
C LEU A 34 -6.46 7.92 7.63
N PHE A 35 -6.25 8.65 6.53
CA PHE A 35 -7.08 8.54 5.34
C PHE A 35 -7.07 7.11 4.77
N LEU A 36 -5.89 6.50 4.62
CA LEU A 36 -5.75 5.13 4.14
C LEU A 36 -6.40 4.11 5.07
N LEU A 37 -6.22 4.24 6.38
CA LEU A 37 -6.90 3.37 7.36
C LEU A 37 -8.42 3.43 7.25
N ASN A 38 -8.99 4.61 6.96
CA ASN A 38 -10.43 4.74 6.76
C ASN A 38 -10.89 4.21 5.39
N TYR A 39 -10.07 4.36 4.36
CA TYR A 39 -10.48 4.11 2.98
C TYR A 39 -10.26 2.67 2.53
N LEU A 40 -9.13 2.05 2.86
CA LEU A 40 -8.78 0.69 2.44
C LEU A 40 -9.76 -0.41 2.87
N PRO A 41 -10.47 -0.31 4.02
CA PRO A 41 -11.54 -1.26 4.37
C PRO A 41 -12.72 -1.26 3.38
N LYS A 42 -12.89 -0.18 2.61
CA LYS A 42 -13.93 -0.03 1.58
C LYS A 42 -13.54 -0.70 0.25
N LEU A 43 -12.30 -1.17 0.14
CA LEU A 43 -11.78 -1.89 -1.02
C LEU A 43 -11.70 -3.40 -0.75
N GLU A 44 -11.63 -4.18 -1.81
CA GLU A 44 -11.38 -5.62 -1.79
C GLU A 44 -10.38 -6.02 -2.87
N TYR A 45 -9.65 -7.10 -2.64
CA TYR A 45 -8.71 -7.62 -3.62
C TYR A 45 -9.43 -8.40 -4.71
N ASP A 46 -9.18 -8.04 -5.97
CA ASP A 46 -9.62 -8.82 -7.14
C ASP A 46 -8.41 -9.45 -7.82
N ALA A 47 -8.39 -10.79 -7.84
CA ALA A 47 -7.32 -11.57 -8.44
C ALA A 47 -7.22 -11.40 -9.97
N ASN A 48 -8.31 -11.05 -10.66
CA ASN A 48 -8.30 -10.82 -12.10
C ASN A 48 -7.54 -9.54 -12.47
N PHE A 49 -7.67 -8.51 -11.65
CA PHE A 49 -6.95 -7.25 -11.81
C PHE A 49 -5.60 -7.23 -11.08
N GLY A 50 -5.36 -8.19 -10.17
CA GLY A 50 -4.19 -8.19 -9.30
C GLY A 50 -4.13 -6.95 -8.40
N ALA A 51 -5.29 -6.35 -8.09
CA ALA A 51 -5.37 -5.04 -7.48
C ALA A 51 -6.56 -4.91 -6.53
N LEU A 52 -6.51 -3.88 -5.68
CA LEU A 52 -7.65 -3.50 -4.88
C LEU A 52 -8.68 -2.75 -5.72
N VAL A 53 -9.93 -3.20 -5.66
CA VAL A 53 -11.10 -2.62 -6.32
C VAL A 53 -12.13 -2.21 -5.28
N ARG A 54 -13.00 -1.26 -5.62
CA ARG A 54 -14.11 -0.82 -4.77
C ARG A 54 -15.11 -1.95 -4.51
N LYS A 55 -15.51 -2.13 -3.25
CA LYS A 55 -16.57 -3.09 -2.87
C LYS A 55 -17.96 -2.71 -3.37
N LYS A 56 -18.21 -1.40 -3.54
CA LYS A 56 -19.51 -0.84 -3.92
C LYS A 56 -19.29 0.20 -5.00
N ALA A 57 -20.15 0.21 -6.01
CA ALA A 57 -20.08 1.19 -7.11
C ALA A 57 -20.23 2.65 -6.65
N VAL A 58 -20.84 2.89 -5.48
CA VAL A 58 -20.97 4.22 -4.87
C VAL A 58 -19.62 4.78 -4.38
N ILE A 59 -18.64 3.92 -4.12
CA ILE A 59 -17.30 4.33 -3.69
C ILE A 59 -16.55 4.87 -4.92
N PRO A 60 -16.07 6.12 -4.90
CA PRO A 60 -15.57 6.78 -6.11
C PRO A 60 -14.14 6.38 -6.52
N LEU A 61 -13.37 5.75 -5.63
CA LEU A 61 -11.94 5.50 -5.85
C LEU A 61 -11.62 4.01 -5.73
N ASP A 62 -10.89 3.50 -6.72
CA ASP A 62 -10.29 2.17 -6.72
C ASP A 62 -8.84 2.22 -6.19
N GLY A 63 -8.29 1.06 -5.87
CA GLY A 63 -6.97 0.96 -5.24
C GLY A 63 -5.81 1.40 -6.13
N ALA A 64 -5.82 1.05 -7.42
CA ALA A 64 -4.73 1.43 -8.33
C ALA A 64 -4.67 2.97 -8.57
N PRO A 65 -5.77 3.67 -8.92
CA PRO A 65 -5.77 5.13 -9.00
C PRO A 65 -5.38 5.80 -7.67
N LEU A 66 -5.80 5.24 -6.54
CA LEU A 66 -5.40 5.72 -5.22
C LEU A 66 -3.88 5.60 -5.00
N ALA A 67 -3.28 4.45 -5.31
CA ALA A 67 -1.85 4.21 -5.15
C ALA A 67 -1.01 5.13 -6.06
N VAL A 68 -1.40 5.26 -7.33
CA VAL A 68 -0.76 6.17 -8.30
C VAL A 68 -0.88 7.62 -7.82
N GLY A 69 -2.08 8.06 -7.41
CA GLY A 69 -2.29 9.42 -6.91
C GLY A 69 -1.45 9.75 -5.69
N LEU A 70 -1.33 8.80 -4.75
CA LEU A 70 -0.46 8.94 -3.58
C LEU A 70 1.01 8.98 -3.97
N ALA A 71 1.46 8.12 -4.90
CA ALA A 71 2.84 8.14 -5.39
C ALA A 71 3.18 9.51 -6.02
N CYS A 72 2.31 10.02 -6.89
CA CYS A 72 2.49 11.33 -7.52
C CYS A 72 2.48 12.48 -6.50
N LEU A 73 1.57 12.43 -5.51
CA LEU A 73 1.48 13.43 -4.45
C LEU A 73 2.75 13.43 -3.59
N LEU A 74 3.18 12.27 -3.12
CA LEU A 74 4.37 12.14 -2.27
C LEU A 74 5.64 12.53 -3.01
N LYS A 75 5.69 12.34 -4.34
CA LYS A 75 6.80 12.79 -5.18
C LYS A 75 7.00 14.31 -5.17
N GLN A 76 5.95 15.08 -4.91
CA GLN A 76 6.04 16.54 -4.76
C GLN A 76 6.71 16.97 -3.44
N PHE A 77 6.88 16.05 -2.48
CA PHE A 77 7.50 16.29 -1.19
C PHE A 77 8.88 15.63 -1.08
N HIS A 78 9.62 16.00 -0.04
CA HIS A 78 10.88 15.35 0.28
C HIS A 78 10.68 13.83 0.52
N PRO A 79 11.58 12.94 0.07
CA PRO A 79 11.43 11.48 0.20
C PRO A 79 11.18 10.96 1.63
N SER A 80 11.55 11.74 2.64
CA SER A 80 11.24 11.43 4.04
C SER A 80 9.74 11.31 4.33
N TYR A 81 8.87 11.93 3.52
CA TYR A 81 7.42 11.83 3.66
C TYR A 81 6.92 10.45 3.26
N THR A 82 7.39 9.92 2.12
CA THR A 82 7.11 8.55 1.70
C THR A 82 7.61 7.56 2.76
N GLN A 83 8.82 7.75 3.26
CA GLN A 83 9.38 6.88 4.31
C GLN A 83 8.54 6.90 5.59
N LYS A 84 8.10 8.08 6.05
CA LYS A 84 7.20 8.21 7.21
C LYS A 84 5.87 7.49 6.98
N LEU A 85 5.24 7.66 5.82
CA LEU A 85 4.00 6.98 5.49
C LEU A 85 4.16 5.45 5.50
N LEU A 86 5.22 4.94 4.86
CA LEU A 86 5.54 3.50 4.86
C LEU A 86 5.80 2.99 6.27
N SER A 87 6.48 3.77 7.12
CA SER A 87 6.72 3.40 8.52
C SER A 87 5.42 3.27 9.31
N TYR A 88 4.46 4.19 9.14
CA TYR A 88 3.18 4.14 9.84
C TYR A 88 2.33 2.95 9.38
N LEU A 89 2.24 2.71 8.07
CA LEU A 89 1.52 1.55 7.55
C LEU A 89 2.16 0.23 8.02
N GLY A 90 3.50 0.13 7.98
CA GLY A 90 4.20 -1.06 8.40
C GLY A 90 4.08 -1.34 9.90
N GLN A 91 4.20 -0.31 10.73
CA GLN A 91 3.95 -0.42 12.18
C GLN A 91 2.52 -0.83 12.50
N PHE A 92 1.54 -0.31 11.74
CA PHE A 92 0.14 -0.73 11.89
C PHE A 92 -0.04 -2.21 11.56
N VAL A 93 0.49 -2.69 10.43
CA VAL A 93 0.43 -4.11 10.05
C VAL A 93 1.07 -4.98 11.13
N ARG A 94 2.29 -4.62 11.57
CA ARG A 94 3.03 -5.39 12.57
C ARG A 94 2.28 -5.49 13.89
N SER A 95 1.76 -4.37 14.39
CA SER A 95 1.04 -4.32 15.67
C SER A 95 -0.22 -5.18 15.64
N ASN A 96 -1.00 -5.10 14.57
CA ASN A 96 -2.23 -5.88 14.43
C ASN A 96 -1.94 -7.38 14.27
N LEU A 97 -0.90 -7.74 13.50
CA LEU A 97 -0.51 -9.15 13.38
C LEU A 97 -0.04 -9.71 14.72
N GLN A 98 0.76 -8.97 15.48
CA GLN A 98 1.19 -9.38 16.82
C GLN A 98 0.01 -9.63 17.76
N GLN A 99 -1.03 -8.79 17.71
CA GLN A 99 -2.25 -8.99 18.49
C GLN A 99 -2.98 -10.27 18.09
N VAL A 100 -3.17 -10.51 16.78
CA VAL A 100 -3.82 -11.72 16.27
C VAL A 100 -3.10 -13.00 16.71
N PHE A 101 -1.76 -13.00 16.69
CA PHE A 101 -0.97 -14.14 17.15
C PHE A 101 -0.97 -14.30 18.68
N ALA A 102 -0.96 -13.21 19.45
CA ALA A 102 -1.01 -13.28 20.92
C ALA A 102 -2.36 -13.83 21.43
N GLU A 103 -3.47 -13.50 20.74
CA GLU A 103 -4.80 -14.04 21.06
C GLU A 103 -4.90 -15.55 20.78
N SER A 104 -4.16 -16.06 19.78
CA SER A 104 -4.14 -17.50 19.49
C SER A 104 -3.40 -18.34 20.53
N ASP A 105 -2.37 -17.80 21.17
CA ASP A 105 -1.60 -18.54 22.20
C ASP A 105 -2.33 -18.62 23.55
N SER A 106 -3.21 -17.65 23.83
CA SER A 106 -3.96 -17.57 25.10
C SER A 106 -5.28 -18.34 25.09
N SER A 107 -5.84 -18.61 23.90
CA SER A 107 -7.04 -19.41 23.71
C SER A 107 -6.64 -20.84 23.33
N GLY A 108 -6.49 -21.74 24.29
CA GLY A 108 -6.11 -23.16 24.10
C GLY A 108 -7.06 -24.04 23.26
N SER A 109 -7.79 -23.47 22.30
CA SER A 109 -8.57 -24.22 21.31
C SER A 109 -7.77 -24.33 20.01
N ASN A 110 -7.46 -25.57 19.62
CA ASN A 110 -7.05 -25.96 18.27
C ASN A 110 -8.10 -25.53 17.22
N LYS A 111 -8.18 -24.24 16.90
CA LYS A 111 -8.83 -23.76 15.69
C LYS A 111 -7.73 -23.52 14.67
N GLY A 112 -7.65 -24.44 13.71
CA GLY A 112 -6.67 -24.40 12.63
C GLY A 112 -6.63 -23.06 11.92
N VAL A 113 -5.43 -22.69 11.45
CA VAL A 113 -5.12 -21.56 10.55
C VAL A 113 -5.96 -20.31 10.85
N GLN A 114 -5.55 -19.52 11.84
CA GLN A 114 -6.14 -18.20 12.07
C GLN A 114 -5.95 -17.34 10.80
N GLU A 115 -7.04 -17.07 10.10
CA GLU A 115 -7.02 -16.26 8.87
C GLU A 115 -6.60 -14.83 9.20
N VAL A 116 -5.58 -14.32 8.50
CA VAL A 116 -5.14 -12.93 8.63
C VAL A 116 -6.31 -12.00 8.29
N PRO A 117 -6.65 -11.01 9.15
CA PRO A 117 -7.74 -10.08 8.88
C PRO A 117 -7.61 -9.43 7.51
N ARG A 118 -8.73 -9.38 6.76
CA ARG A 118 -8.78 -8.83 5.39
C ARG A 118 -8.30 -7.39 5.30
N GLU A 119 -8.46 -6.61 6.36
CA GLU A 119 -7.97 -5.23 6.43
C GLU A 119 -6.44 -5.15 6.35
N ILE A 120 -5.75 -6.07 7.04
CA ILE A 120 -4.29 -6.17 7.01
C ILE A 120 -3.83 -6.60 5.61
N LEU A 121 -4.52 -7.57 4.99
CA LEU A 121 -4.24 -8.01 3.62
C LEU A 121 -4.40 -6.86 2.62
N ASN A 122 -5.47 -6.07 2.73
CA ASN A 122 -5.68 -4.91 1.88
C ASN A 122 -4.54 -3.89 2.03
N ILE A 123 -4.13 -3.57 3.25
CA ILE A 123 -3.03 -2.64 3.49
C ILE A 123 -1.73 -3.18 2.89
N LEU A 124 -1.45 -4.46 3.06
CA LEU A 124 -0.25 -5.09 2.52
C LEU A 124 -0.22 -5.08 0.98
N VAL A 125 -1.32 -5.44 0.32
CA VAL A 125 -1.44 -5.34 -1.14
C VAL A 125 -1.27 -3.90 -1.60
N PHE A 126 -1.93 -2.95 -0.92
CA PHE A 126 -1.81 -1.54 -1.24
C PHE A 126 -0.36 -1.04 -1.09
N LEU A 127 0.36 -1.48 -0.07
CA LEU A 127 1.75 -1.12 0.19
C LEU A 127 2.66 -1.62 -0.95
N ASP A 128 2.46 -2.85 -1.41
CA ASP A 128 3.18 -3.41 -2.56
C ASP A 128 2.94 -2.58 -3.84
N GLN A 129 1.68 -2.22 -4.11
CA GLN A 129 1.31 -1.34 -5.23
C GLN A 129 1.91 0.06 -5.11
N LEU A 130 1.88 0.66 -3.92
CA LEU A 130 2.45 1.97 -3.68
C LEU A 130 3.96 1.96 -3.91
N CYS A 131 4.67 0.93 -3.47
CA CYS A 131 6.11 0.78 -3.72
C CYS A 131 6.41 0.68 -5.22
N HIS A 132 5.60 -0.09 -5.95
CA HIS A 132 5.72 -0.23 -7.40
C HIS A 132 5.58 1.13 -8.10
N TYR A 133 4.53 1.90 -7.80
CA TYR A 133 4.28 3.19 -8.47
C TYR A 133 5.17 4.33 -7.99
N SER A 134 5.73 4.26 -6.79
CA SER A 134 6.66 5.27 -6.28
C SER A 134 8.13 4.98 -6.60
N SER A 135 8.41 3.89 -7.33
CA SER A 135 9.77 3.38 -7.60
C SER A 135 10.60 3.19 -6.33
N VAL A 136 9.94 2.91 -5.20
CA VAL A 136 10.60 2.62 -3.93
C VAL A 136 10.87 1.11 -3.89
N PRO A 137 12.12 0.67 -3.67
CA PRO A 137 12.40 -0.75 -3.61
C PRO A 137 11.66 -1.37 -2.43
N ARG A 138 11.10 -2.57 -2.63
CA ARG A 138 10.40 -3.34 -1.59
C ARG A 138 11.24 -3.52 -0.32
N SER A 139 12.58 -3.52 -0.47
CA SER A 139 13.53 -3.57 0.63
C SER A 139 13.39 -2.42 1.64
N ALA A 140 12.93 -1.24 1.21
CA ALA A 140 12.66 -0.12 2.11
C ALA A 140 11.51 -0.43 3.09
N VAL A 141 10.60 -1.33 2.72
CA VAL A 141 9.48 -1.74 3.57
C VAL A 141 9.91 -2.81 4.58
N HIS A 142 10.96 -3.59 4.27
CA HIS A 142 11.43 -4.67 5.14
C HIS A 142 11.91 -4.18 6.51
N GLU A 143 12.25 -2.90 6.65
CA GLU A 143 12.51 -2.27 7.95
C GLU A 143 11.27 -2.22 8.85
N PHE A 144 10.08 -2.10 8.26
CA PHE A 144 8.83 -1.91 8.99
C PHE A 144 7.96 -3.18 9.03
N VAL A 145 8.02 -4.01 7.98
CA VAL A 145 7.25 -5.25 7.85
C VAL A 145 8.18 -6.39 7.42
N PRO A 146 8.28 -7.47 8.22
CA PRO A 146 9.09 -8.61 7.86
C PRO A 146 8.78 -9.21 6.47
N PRO A 147 9.80 -9.62 5.70
CA PRO A 147 9.63 -10.06 4.31
C PRO A 147 8.73 -11.30 4.16
N TYR A 148 8.76 -12.21 5.12
CA TYR A 148 7.95 -13.44 5.08
C TYR A 148 6.43 -13.16 5.06
N ILE A 149 5.98 -12.02 5.62
CA ILE A 149 4.57 -11.62 5.61
C ILE A 149 4.14 -11.26 4.19
N PHE A 150 5.03 -10.58 3.47
CA PHE A 150 4.81 -10.20 2.08
C PHE A 150 4.83 -11.38 1.12
N ASP A 151 5.60 -12.42 1.43
CA ASP A 151 5.63 -13.65 0.64
C ASP A 151 4.38 -14.50 0.91
N ALA A 152 3.90 -14.54 2.15
CA ALA A 152 2.64 -15.19 2.53
C ALA A 152 1.43 -14.66 1.74
N LEU A 153 1.42 -13.36 1.40
CA LEU A 153 0.36 -12.76 0.57
C LEU A 153 0.24 -13.38 -0.81
N ARG A 154 1.38 -13.72 -1.45
CA ARG A 154 1.35 -14.32 -2.80
C ARG A 154 0.64 -15.67 -2.79
N PHE A 155 0.74 -16.40 -1.69
CA PHE A 155 0.04 -17.67 -1.50
C PHE A 155 -1.45 -17.46 -1.19
N ALA A 156 -1.82 -16.43 -0.44
CA ALA A 156 -3.22 -16.11 -0.14
C ALA A 156 -3.98 -15.52 -1.35
N ALA A 157 -3.33 -14.68 -2.15
CA ALA A 157 -3.89 -14.04 -3.34
C ALA A 157 -4.06 -14.99 -4.54
N ALA A 158 -3.31 -16.10 -4.59
CA ALA A 158 -3.40 -17.08 -5.67
C ALA A 158 -4.70 -17.91 -5.65
N GLY A 159 -5.47 -17.87 -4.57
CA GLY A 159 -6.67 -18.68 -4.37
C GLY A 159 -6.38 -20.19 -4.34
N PRO A 160 -7.31 -21.02 -3.84
CA PRO A 160 -7.18 -22.46 -4.03
C PRO A 160 -7.25 -22.78 -5.54
N PRO A 161 -6.53 -23.81 -6.03
CA PRO A 161 -6.62 -24.22 -7.42
C PRO A 161 -8.08 -24.51 -7.76
N LYS A 162 -8.60 -23.85 -8.80
CA LYS A 162 -9.93 -24.17 -9.34
C LYS A 162 -9.88 -25.64 -9.78
N LYS A 163 -10.71 -26.47 -9.13
CA LYS A 163 -10.90 -27.88 -9.50
C LYS A 163 -11.53 -28.00 -10.88
#